data_AF-S4MHD5-F1
#
_entry.id   AF-S4MHD5-F1
#
_cell.length_a   1.000
_cell.length_b   1.000
_cell.length_c   1.000
_cell.angle_alpha   90.00
_cell.angle_beta   90.00
_cell.angle_gamma   90.00
#
_symmetry.space_group_name_H-M   'P 1'
#
loop_
_entity.id
_entity.type
_entity.pdbx_description
1 polymer ?
#
loop_
_entity_poly.entity_id
_entity_poly.type
_entity_poly.pdbx_seq_one_letter_code
_entity_poly.pdbx_strand_id
1 'polypeptide(L)'
;MAITQAAEFLATWETGLDRAPAGRALLLHGAARPDLGGDREALLALPVGEREADLFALRRALFGERMQVRLECAACGADMEFELDAGEFARTLADRGDPLVRVAEDGWEVEFRVPAWPT
;
A
#
# COMPACT_ATOMS: atom_id res chain seq x y z
N MET A 1 5.40 15.11 4.16
CA MET A 1 5.13 14.46 2.87
C MET A 1 4.81 15.56 1.88
N ALA A 2 5.72 15.85 0.95
CA ALA A 2 5.51 16.94 -0.01
C ALA A 2 4.63 16.38 -1.14
N ILE A 3 3.37 16.82 -1.18
CA ILE A 3 2.60 16.71 -2.43
C ILE A 3 3.30 17.65 -3.39
N THR A 4 4.11 17.09 -4.28
CA THR A 4 4.65 17.83 -5.41
C THR A 4 3.43 18.16 -6.30
N GLN A 5 3.15 19.46 -6.43
CA GLN A 5 2.07 20.14 -7.17
C GLN A 5 0.91 19.30 -7.70
N ALA A 6 -0.34 19.70 -7.42
CA ALA A 6 -1.57 18.99 -7.83
C ALA A 6 -1.60 18.50 -9.30
N ALA A 7 -0.98 19.26 -10.21
CA ALA A 7 -0.84 18.87 -11.63
C ALA A 7 0.05 17.63 -11.85
N GLU A 8 1.15 17.49 -11.11
CA GLU A 8 2.05 16.33 -11.21
C GLU A 8 1.39 15.07 -10.67
N PHE A 9 0.64 15.21 -9.57
CA PHE A 9 -0.16 14.11 -9.03
C PHE A 9 -1.25 13.68 -10.02
N LEU A 10 -1.96 14.63 -10.63
CA LEU A 10 -2.96 14.34 -11.65
C LEU A 10 -2.34 13.62 -12.86
N ALA A 11 -1.19 14.08 -13.36
CA ALA A 11 -0.49 13.43 -14.46
C ALA A 11 -0.05 11.99 -14.11
N THR A 12 0.38 11.77 -12.87
CA THR A 12 0.71 10.43 -12.35
C THR A 12 -0.52 9.52 -12.32
N TRP A 13 -1.65 10.06 -11.84
CA TRP A 13 -2.93 9.35 -11.82
C TRP A 13 -3.40 8.96 -13.23
N GLU A 14 -3.36 9.90 -14.17
CA GLU A 14 -3.75 9.67 -15.58
C GLU A 14 -2.88 8.60 -16.24
N THR A 15 -1.56 8.64 -16.01
CA THR A 15 -0.61 7.63 -16.49
C THR A 15 -0.93 6.23 -15.94
N GLY A 16 -1.55 6.16 -14.77
CA GLY A 16 -1.95 4.92 -14.11
C GLY A 16 -3.26 4.30 -14.63
N LEU A 17 -4.05 5.01 -15.44
CA LEU A 17 -5.37 4.52 -15.88
C LEU A 17 -5.27 3.22 -16.67
N ASP A 18 -4.31 3.12 -17.59
CA ASP A 18 -4.09 1.95 -18.45
C ASP A 18 -3.25 0.84 -17.78
N ARG A 19 -2.92 0.98 -16.49
CA ARG A 19 -2.10 0.01 -15.75
C ARG A 19 -2.97 -0.97 -14.96
N ALA A 20 -2.50 -2.22 -14.88
CA ALA A 20 -3.01 -3.18 -13.91
C ALA A 20 -2.83 -2.64 -12.47
N PRO A 21 -3.64 -3.09 -11.48
CA PRO A 21 -3.65 -2.54 -10.13
C PRO A 21 -2.27 -2.40 -9.48
N ALA A 22 -1.43 -3.42 -9.56
CA ALA A 22 -0.07 -3.39 -9.00
C ALA A 22 0.83 -2.35 -9.66
N GLY A 23 0.70 -2.15 -10.98
CA GLY A 23 1.47 -1.13 -11.70
C GLY A 23 1.02 0.28 -11.34
N ARG A 24 -0.29 0.50 -11.16
CA ARG A 24 -0.83 1.78 -10.68
C ARG A 24 -0.39 2.08 -9.25
N ALA A 25 -0.43 1.09 -8.37
CA ALA A 25 0.06 1.22 -7.00
C ALA A 25 1.54 1.62 -6.96
N LEU A 26 2.39 1.02 -7.80
CA LEU A 26 3.81 1.37 -7.88
C LEU A 26 4.04 2.81 -8.38
N LEU A 27 3.26 3.29 -9.36
CA LEU A 27 3.31 4.68 -9.83
C LEU A 27 2.95 5.66 -8.70
N LEU A 28 1.87 5.38 -7.96
CA LEU A 28 1.43 6.21 -6.84
C LEU A 28 2.41 6.15 -5.66
N HIS A 29 3.08 5.00 -5.45
CA HIS A 29 4.09 4.85 -4.42
C HIS A 29 5.32 5.72 -4.70
N GLY A 30 5.73 5.84 -5.97
CA GLY A 30 6.75 6.81 -6.38
C GLY A 30 6.36 8.27 -6.05
N ALA A 31 5.09 8.64 -6.23
CA ALA A 31 4.59 9.96 -5.82
C ALA A 31 4.54 10.14 -4.28
N ALA A 32 4.35 9.06 -3.52
CA ALA A 32 4.43 9.08 -2.05
C ALA A 32 5.88 9.22 -1.54
N ARG A 33 6.86 8.77 -2.32
CA ARG A 33 8.30 8.71 -1.98
C ARG A 33 9.17 9.47 -2.99
N PRO A 34 9.04 10.80 -3.08
CA PRO A 34 9.83 11.61 -4.01
C PRO A 34 11.34 11.53 -3.73
N ASP A 35 11.74 11.19 -2.51
CA ASP A 35 13.13 10.93 -2.10
C ASP A 35 13.76 9.75 -2.84
N LEU A 36 12.95 8.76 -3.24
CA LEU A 36 13.42 7.62 -4.03
C LEU A 36 13.42 7.91 -5.55
N GLY A 37 13.04 9.13 -5.97
CA GLY A 37 13.33 9.66 -7.31
C GLY A 37 12.79 8.85 -8.49
N GLY A 38 11.80 7.98 -8.29
CA GLY A 38 11.31 7.06 -9.31
C GLY A 38 12.18 5.82 -9.52
N ASP A 39 13.13 5.52 -8.62
CA ASP A 39 13.87 4.26 -8.61
C ASP A 39 12.92 3.11 -8.31
N ARG A 40 12.53 2.42 -9.39
CA ARG A 40 11.60 1.31 -9.35
C ARG A 40 12.10 0.15 -8.50
N GLU A 41 13.39 -0.16 -8.57
CA GLU A 41 13.95 -1.30 -7.84
C GLU A 41 14.00 -0.98 -6.35
N ALA A 42 14.36 0.26 -5.98
CA ALA A 42 14.31 0.70 -4.59
C ALA A 42 12.87 0.68 -4.03
N LEU A 43 11.87 1.12 -4.81
CA LEU A 43 10.46 1.06 -4.40
C LEU A 43 9.96 -0.38 -4.23
N LEU A 44 10.38 -1.30 -5.11
CA LEU A 44 10.00 -2.71 -5.03
C LEU A 44 10.71 -3.47 -3.90
N ALA A 45 11.92 -3.04 -3.53
CA ALA A 45 12.68 -3.60 -2.42
C ALA A 45 12.07 -3.28 -1.05
N LEU A 46 11.21 -2.25 -0.95
CA LEU A 46 10.51 -1.94 0.29
C LEU A 46 9.53 -3.07 0.67
N PRO A 47 9.44 -3.44 1.97
CA PRO A 47 8.46 -4.38 2.45
C PRO A 47 7.04 -4.02 2.04
N VAL A 48 6.24 -5.01 1.65
CA VAL A 48 4.86 -4.78 1.17
C VAL A 48 4.06 -3.92 2.16
N GLY A 49 4.14 -4.19 3.46
CA GLY A 49 3.45 -3.40 4.49
C GLY A 49 3.85 -1.93 4.51
N GLU A 50 5.13 -1.62 4.31
CA GLU A 50 5.62 -0.23 4.21
C GLU A 50 5.11 0.46 2.94
N ARG A 51 5.11 -0.24 1.80
CA ARG A 51 4.58 0.32 0.54
C ARG A 51 3.09 0.64 0.66
N GLU A 52 2.31 -0.27 1.24
CA GLU A 52 0.89 -0.06 1.46
C GLU A 52 0.66 1.08 2.48
N ALA A 53 1.46 1.14 3.55
CA ALA A 53 1.40 2.23 4.51
C ALA A 53 1.66 3.60 3.85
N ASP A 54 2.66 3.70 2.98
CA ASP A 54 2.96 4.90 2.20
C ASP A 54 1.76 5.31 1.32
N LEU A 55 1.10 4.35 0.67
CA LEU A 55 -0.09 4.61 -0.16
C LEU A 55 -1.29 5.09 0.66
N PHE A 56 -1.54 4.49 1.83
CA PHE A 56 -2.58 4.97 2.75
C PHE A 56 -2.26 6.36 3.33
N ALA A 57 -0.98 6.64 3.61
CA ALA A 57 -0.52 7.96 4.03
C ALA A 57 -0.72 9.01 2.92
N LEU A 58 -0.40 8.66 1.67
CA LEU A 58 -0.67 9.50 0.48
C LEU A 58 -2.15 9.78 0.31
N ARG A 59 -2.98 8.74 0.35
CA ARG A 59 -4.43 8.87 0.28
C ARG A 59 -4.97 9.78 1.38
N ARG A 60 -4.49 9.63 2.62
CA ARG A 60 -4.88 10.45 3.75
C ARG A 60 -4.51 11.92 3.54
N ALA A 61 -3.31 12.18 3.04
CA ALA A 61 -2.85 13.54 2.79
C ALA A 61 -3.69 14.26 1.72
N LEU A 62 -4.18 13.53 0.72
CA LEU A 62 -4.95 14.07 -0.41
C LEU A 62 -6.45 14.21 -0.11
N PHE A 63 -7.04 13.24 0.59
CA PHE A 63 -8.49 13.11 0.72
C PHE A 63 -9.00 13.12 2.17
N GLY A 64 -8.09 13.22 3.14
CA GLY A 64 -8.41 13.11 4.57
C GLY A 64 -8.42 11.66 5.07
N GLU A 65 -8.63 11.50 6.38
CA GLU A 65 -8.54 10.20 7.06
C GLU A 65 -9.67 9.24 6.69
N ARG A 66 -10.87 9.76 6.45
CA ARG A 66 -12.08 8.96 6.26
C ARG A 66 -12.13 8.35 4.87
N MET A 67 -12.32 7.03 4.82
CA MET A 67 -12.63 6.30 3.59
C MET A 67 -14.04 5.75 3.66
N GLN A 68 -14.95 6.33 2.88
CA GLN A 68 -16.29 5.77 2.70
C GLN A 68 -16.20 4.58 1.76
N VAL A 69 -16.64 3.42 2.24
CA VAL A 69 -16.62 2.16 1.51
C VAL A 69 -18.05 1.71 1.31
N ARG A 70 -18.36 1.33 0.07
CA ARG A 70 -19.59 0.67 -0.31
C ARG A 70 -19.21 -0.59 -1.09
N LEU A 71 -19.72 -1.73 -0.67
CA LEU A 71 -19.61 -2.98 -1.43
C LEU A 71 -20.86 -3.84 -1.27
N GLU A 72 -21.05 -4.76 -2.20
CA GLU A 72 -22.13 -5.74 -2.15
C GLU A 72 -21.69 -6.97 -1.34
N CYS A 73 -22.56 -7.46 -0.47
CA CYS A 73 -22.32 -8.71 0.26
C CYS A 73 -22.41 -9.91 -0.69
N ALA A 74 -21.31 -10.64 -0.87
CA ALA A 74 -21.26 -11.81 -1.76
C ALA A 74 -22.24 -12.95 -1.36
N ALA A 75 -22.72 -12.99 -0.11
CA ALA A 75 -23.63 -14.03 0.37
C ALA A 75 -25.12 -13.72 0.12
N CYS A 76 -25.53 -12.45 0.15
CA CYS A 76 -26.94 -12.07 0.09
C CYS A 76 -27.27 -10.90 -0.85
N GLY A 77 -26.28 -10.28 -1.47
CA GLY A 77 -26.46 -9.14 -2.39
C GLY A 77 -26.82 -7.81 -1.71
N ALA A 78 -26.84 -7.76 -0.38
CA ALA A 78 -27.13 -6.52 0.35
C ALA A 78 -25.98 -5.52 0.22
N ASP A 79 -26.33 -4.24 0.08
CA ASP A 79 -25.37 -3.14 0.16
C ASP A 79 -24.80 -3.01 1.57
N MET A 80 -23.48 -3.02 1.67
CA MET A 80 -22.75 -2.74 2.90
C MET A 80 -22.06 -1.40 2.77
N GLU A 81 -22.34 -0.50 3.72
CA GLU A 81 -21.74 0.83 3.81
C GLU A 81 -21.06 1.00 5.16
N PHE A 82 -19.78 1.37 5.15
CA PHE A 82 -19.02 1.64 6.36
C PHE A 82 -17.87 2.61 6.07
N GLU A 83 -17.28 3.13 7.13
CA GLU A 83 -16.12 3.99 7.06
C GLU A 83 -14.87 3.25 7.53
N LEU A 84 -13.76 3.48 6.84
CA LEU A 84 -12.42 3.04 7.21
C LEU A 84 -11.56 4.26 7.52
N ASP A 85 -10.58 4.12 8.42
CA ASP A 85 -9.61 5.16 8.74
C ASP A 85 -8.27 4.89 8.04
N ALA A 86 -7.93 5.71 7.04
CA ALA A 86 -6.70 5.59 6.28
C ALA A 86 -5.44 5.76 7.14
N GLY A 87 -5.49 6.57 8.20
CA GLY A 87 -4.39 6.76 9.14
C GLY A 87 -4.19 5.57 10.08
N GLU A 88 -5.26 4.86 10.43
CA GLU A 88 -5.19 3.57 11.13
C GLU A 88 -4.53 2.52 10.24
N PHE A 89 -4.99 2.35 9.00
CA PHE A 89 -4.37 1.42 8.05
C PHE A 89 -2.89 1.72 7.82
N ALA A 90 -2.53 2.99 7.61
CA ALA A 90 -1.13 3.39 7.43
C ALA A 90 -0.26 2.99 8.62
N ARG A 91 -0.74 3.17 9.86
CA ARG A 91 0.01 2.81 11.07
C ARG A 91 0.12 1.30 11.26
N THR A 92 -0.99 0.57 11.14
CA THR A 92 -1.04 -0.88 11.36
C THR A 92 -0.21 -1.67 10.35
N LEU A 93 -0.02 -1.14 9.14
CA LEU A 93 0.78 -1.77 8.10
C LEU A 93 2.28 -1.44 8.20
N ALA A 94 2.62 -0.26 8.72
CA ALA A 94 4.00 0.10 9.02
C ALA A 94 4.53 -0.63 10.26
N ASP A 95 3.67 -0.84 11.27
CA ASP A 95 4.03 -1.49 12.53
C ASP A 95 3.79 -3.00 12.48
N ARG A 96 4.72 -3.72 11.83
CA ARG A 96 4.82 -5.18 11.99
C ARG A 96 6.26 -5.59 12.26
N GLY A 97 6.62 -5.55 13.54
CA GLY A 97 7.81 -6.20 14.10
C GLY A 97 7.73 -7.73 14.13
N ASP A 98 7.04 -8.36 13.17
CA ASP A 98 6.89 -9.82 13.12
C ASP A 98 8.27 -10.48 12.98
N PRO A 99 8.51 -11.61 13.65
CA PRO A 99 9.81 -12.27 13.62
C PRO A 99 10.10 -12.72 12.20
N LEU A 100 11.27 -12.30 11.74
CA LEU A 100 11.91 -12.76 10.54
C LEU A 100 12.34 -14.22 10.76
N VAL A 101 11.70 -15.15 10.06
CA VAL A 101 12.04 -16.58 10.14
C VAL A 101 13.08 -16.89 9.08
N ARG A 102 14.09 -17.65 9.48
CA ARG A 102 15.10 -18.20 8.58
C ARG A 102 14.92 -19.71 8.50
N VAL A 103 14.80 -20.21 7.27
CA VAL A 103 14.78 -21.65 6.99
C VAL A 103 15.97 -21.95 6.10
N ALA A 104 16.75 -22.97 6.50
CA ALA A 104 17.85 -23.51 5.72
C ALA A 104 17.56 -24.97 5.37
N GLU A 105 17.40 -25.28 4.09
CA GLU A 105 17.09 -26.63 3.61
C GLU A 105 17.75 -26.88 2.24
N ASP A 106 18.42 -28.02 2.09
CA ASP A 106 19.12 -28.43 0.86
C ASP A 106 20.02 -27.36 0.21
N GLY A 107 20.70 -26.55 1.04
CA GLY A 107 21.61 -25.49 0.59
C GLY A 107 20.92 -24.17 0.21
N TRP A 108 19.61 -24.06 0.39
CA TRP A 108 18.87 -22.80 0.28
C TRP A 108 18.72 -22.16 1.64
N GLU A 109 19.03 -20.87 1.73
CA GLU A 109 18.67 -20.03 2.87
C GLU A 109 17.55 -19.08 2.45
N VAL A 110 16.40 -19.19 3.09
CA VAL A 110 15.25 -18.33 2.84
C VAL A 110 14.90 -17.57 4.10
N GLU A 111 14.77 -16.26 3.95
CA GLU A 111 14.36 -15.36 5.01
C GLU A 111 12.97 -14.79 4.66
N PHE A 112 11.99 -15.00 5.53
CA PHE A 112 10.63 -14.54 5.29
C PHE A 112 9.89 -14.19 6.58
N ARG A 113 8.81 -13.41 6.44
CA ARG A 113 7.89 -13.11 7.52
C ARG A 113 6.75 -14.12 7.52
N VAL A 114 6.37 -14.62 8.70
CA VAL A 114 5.20 -15.49 8.84
C VAL A 114 3.91 -14.70 8.63
N PRO A 115 2.93 -15.21 7.86
CA PRO A 115 1.62 -14.59 7.78
C PRO A 115 0.95 -14.63 9.16
N ALA A 116 0.47 -13.49 9.66
CA ALA A 116 -0.38 -13.45 10.85
C ALA A 116 -1.77 -13.99 10.50
N TRP A 117 -1.94 -15.30 10.49
CA TRP A 117 -3.26 -15.92 10.48
C TRP A 117 -3.72 -16.11 11.93
N PRO A 118 -4.91 -15.66 12.33
CA PRO A 118 -5.42 -16.00 13.65
C PRO A 118 -5.61 -17.53 13.71
N THR A 119 -4.99 -18.16 14.71
CA THR A 119 -5.26 -19.55 15.08
C THR A 119 -6.58 -19.66 15.82
#